data_AF-W4LBJ0-F1
#
_entry.id   AF-W4LBJ0-F1
#
_cell.length_a   1.000
_cell.length_b   1.000
_cell.length_c   1.000
_cell.angle_alpha   90.00
_cell.angle_beta   90.00
_cell.angle_gamma   90.00
#
_symmetry.space_group_name_H-M   'P 1'
#
loop_
_entity.id
_entity.type
_entity.pdbx_description
1 polymer ?
#
loop_
_entity_poly.entity_id
_entity_poly.type
_entity_poly.pdbx_seq_one_letter_code
_entity_poly.pdbx_strand_id
1 'polypeptide(L)'
;MTSTNLDQTKVLDKAKAFVDKKIILILILIFGLGAGIILYYVNVFQSRLVDVMAISGAYTYAQAMDEFRQFYSAEIVDSVKMYGIEITHDYNAKEKAIPIPATLSILLGQRLTAQVDMGEVRVYSAFPFPWRFAEGGPRDAFEAEALRTLEQTPERPFFRFEN
;
A
#
# COMPACT_ATOMS: atom_id res chain seq x y z
N MET A 1 -21.15 65.26 -45.06
CA MET A 1 -21.67 64.61 -43.83
C MET A 1 -21.06 63.21 -43.59
N THR A 2 -19.97 62.83 -44.28
CA THR A 2 -19.43 61.45 -44.27
C THR A 2 -18.19 61.27 -43.38
N SER A 3 -17.53 62.34 -42.95
CA SER A 3 -16.29 62.27 -42.14
C SER A 3 -16.53 61.99 -40.65
N THR A 4 -17.70 62.35 -40.10
CA THR A 4 -18.03 62.16 -38.68
C THR A 4 -18.34 60.69 -38.35
N ASN A 5 -18.91 59.93 -39.29
CA ASN A 5 -19.24 58.52 -39.09
C ASN A 5 -18.00 57.61 -39.06
N LEU A 6 -16.95 57.94 -39.82
CA LEU A 6 -15.72 57.14 -39.90
C LEU A 6 -14.82 57.26 -38.66
N ASP A 7 -14.95 58.35 -37.90
CA ASP A 7 -14.21 58.57 -36.66
C ASP A 7 -14.91 57.89 -35.47
N GLN A 8 -16.25 57.94 -35.43
CA GLN A 8 -17.02 57.22 -34.41
C GLN A 8 -16.89 55.70 -34.49
N THR A 9 -16.81 55.11 -35.69
CA THR A 9 -16.57 53.67 -35.85
C THR A 9 -15.19 53.26 -35.34
N LYS A 10 -14.13 54.04 -35.61
CA LYS A 10 -12.78 53.77 -35.10
C LYS A 10 -12.69 53.86 -33.57
N VAL A 11 -13.43 54.78 -32.95
CA VAL A 11 -13.50 54.89 -31.49
C VAL A 11 -14.26 53.71 -30.87
N LEU A 12 -15.38 53.29 -31.48
CA LEU A 12 -16.13 52.10 -31.08
C LEU A 12 -15.31 50.81 -31.20
N ASP A 13 -14.54 50.65 -32.28
CA ASP A 13 -13.70 49.46 -32.50
C ASP A 13 -12.52 49.40 -31.51
N LYS A 14 -11.88 50.54 -31.21
CA LYS A 14 -10.85 50.61 -30.16
C LYS A 14 -11.40 50.32 -28.77
N ALA A 15 -12.62 50.78 -28.47
CA ALA A 15 -13.29 50.51 -27.19
C ALA A 15 -13.65 49.03 -27.05
N LYS A 16 -14.20 48.40 -28.11
CA LYS A 16 -14.46 46.95 -28.14
C LYS A 16 -13.19 46.13 -27.94
N ALA A 17 -12.14 46.42 -28.71
CA ALA A 17 -10.85 45.72 -28.58
C ALA A 17 -10.24 45.85 -27.16
N PHE A 18 -10.44 47.00 -26.50
CA PHE A 18 -10.00 47.22 -25.12
C PHE A 18 -10.83 46.40 -24.10
N VAL A 19 -12.14 46.30 -24.30
CA VAL A 19 -13.04 45.49 -23.47
C VAL A 19 -12.75 44.01 -23.67
N ASP A 20 -12.63 43.53 -24.91
CA ASP A 20 -12.32 42.14 -25.25
C ASP A 20 -10.99 41.70 -24.65
N LYS A 21 -9.95 42.54 -24.72
CA LYS A 21 -8.64 42.25 -24.11
C LYS A 21 -8.74 42.10 -22.60
N LYS A 22 -9.57 42.91 -21.92
CA LYS A 22 -9.81 42.80 -20.47
C LYS A 22 -10.61 41.54 -20.13
N ILE A 23 -11.62 41.19 -20.92
CA ILE A 23 -12.41 39.97 -20.73
C ILE A 23 -11.52 38.73 -20.88
N ILE A 24 -10.69 38.68 -21.93
CA ILE A 24 -9.73 37.57 -22.14
C ILE A 24 -8.76 37.46 -20.96
N LEU A 25 -8.23 38.58 -20.46
CA LEU A 25 -7.34 38.58 -19.29
C LEU A 25 -8.02 38.00 -18.04
N ILE A 26 -9.26 38.39 -17.77
CA ILE A 26 -10.04 37.89 -16.63
C ILE A 26 -10.31 36.39 -16.79
N LEU A 27 -10.66 35.93 -17.99
CA LEU A 27 -10.88 34.50 -18.27
C LEU A 27 -9.62 33.68 -18.04
N ILE A 28 -8.45 34.15 -18.48
CA ILE A 28 -7.16 33.48 -18.24
C ILE A 28 -6.84 33.42 -16.74
N LEU A 29 -7.08 34.51 -16.01
CA LEU A 29 -6.88 34.54 -14.56
C LEU A 29 -7.78 33.53 -13.84
N ILE A 30 -9.07 33.49 -14.18
CA ILE A 30 -10.02 32.53 -13.59
C ILE A 30 -9.62 31.09 -13.95
N PHE A 31 -9.24 30.84 -15.21
CA PHE A 31 -8.78 29.53 -15.65
C PHE A 31 -7.52 29.09 -14.91
N GLY A 32 -6.52 29.96 -14.78
CA GLY A 32 -5.29 29.68 -14.05
C GLY A 32 -5.56 29.43 -12.56
N LEU A 33 -6.46 30.20 -11.95
CA LEU A 33 -6.85 30.01 -10.56
C LEU A 33 -7.57 28.66 -10.37
N GLY A 34 -8.51 28.34 -11.26
CA GLY A 34 -9.24 27.07 -11.25
C GLY A 34 -8.32 25.87 -11.44
N ALA A 35 -7.43 25.93 -12.44
CA ALA A 35 -6.43 24.88 -12.67
C ALA A 35 -5.50 24.71 -11.46
N GLY A 36 -5.05 25.82 -10.85
CA GLY A 36 -4.23 25.79 -9.64
C GLY A 36 -4.93 25.13 -8.46
N ILE A 37 -6.20 25.47 -8.22
CA ILE A 37 -7.03 24.86 -7.17
C ILE A 37 -7.21 23.36 -7.42
N ILE A 38 -7.50 22.96 -8.66
CA ILE A 38 -7.67 21.55 -9.03
C ILE A 38 -6.36 20.78 -8.80
N LEU A 39 -5.23 21.29 -9.28
CA LEU A 39 -3.93 20.63 -9.11
C LEU A 39 -3.54 20.50 -7.64
N TYR A 40 -3.80 21.53 -6.83
CA TYR A 40 -3.59 21.49 -5.39
C TYR A 40 -4.47 20.41 -4.73
N TYR A 41 -5.76 20.37 -5.07
CA TYR A 41 -6.69 19.38 -4.52
C TYR A 41 -6.30 17.95 -4.89
N VAL A 42 -5.90 17.72 -6.16
CA VAL A 42 -5.40 16.42 -6.61
C VAL A 42 -4.15 16.02 -5.83
N ASN A 43 -3.19 16.92 -5.65
CA ASN A 43 -1.95 16.60 -4.92
C ASN A 43 -2.22 16.16 -3.47
N VAL A 44 -3.09 16.87 -2.75
CA VAL A 44 -3.47 16.53 -1.37
C VAL A 44 -4.25 15.22 -1.28
N PHE A 45 -5.10 14.93 -2.27
CA PHE A 45 -5.92 13.72 -2.27
C PHE A 45 -5.12 12.45 -2.59
N GLN A 46 -4.10 12.56 -3.45
CA GLN A 46 -3.27 11.42 -3.88
C GLN A 46 -2.57 10.75 -2.70
N SER A 47 -1.98 11.51 -1.77
CA SER A 47 -1.25 10.93 -0.62
C SER A 47 -2.14 10.03 0.24
N ARG A 48 -3.37 10.48 0.55
CA ARG A 48 -4.31 9.70 1.35
C ARG A 48 -4.75 8.41 0.66
N LEU A 49 -4.92 8.45 -0.66
CA LEU A 49 -5.27 7.26 -1.43
C LEU A 49 -4.15 6.24 -1.42
N VAL A 50 -2.91 6.69 -1.61
CA VAL A 50 -1.73 5.82 -1.57
C VAL A 50 -1.62 5.12 -0.21
N ASP A 51 -1.79 5.86 0.88
CA ASP A 51 -1.77 5.32 2.25
C ASP A 51 -2.83 4.24 2.46
N VAL A 52 -4.07 4.51 2.06
CA VAL A 52 -5.19 3.55 2.19
C VAL A 52 -4.96 2.31 1.33
N MET A 53 -4.44 2.48 0.11
CA MET A 53 -4.11 1.36 -0.78
C MET A 53 -2.98 0.50 -0.21
N ALA A 54 -1.94 1.12 0.36
CA ALA A 54 -0.82 0.41 0.98
C ALA A 54 -1.29 -0.44 2.17
N ILE A 55 -2.08 0.14 3.08
CA ILE A 55 -2.66 -0.58 4.23
C ILE A 55 -3.58 -1.70 3.75
N SER A 56 -4.50 -1.41 2.82
CA SER A 56 -5.44 -2.41 2.32
C SER A 56 -4.72 -3.56 1.63
N GLY A 57 -3.70 -3.28 0.83
CA GLY A 57 -2.88 -4.31 0.19
C GLY A 57 -2.18 -5.18 1.22
N ALA A 58 -1.46 -4.57 2.17
CA ALA A 58 -0.77 -5.29 3.24
C ALA A 58 -1.73 -6.17 4.06
N TYR A 59 -2.91 -5.65 4.40
CA TYR A 59 -3.95 -6.39 5.11
C TYR A 59 -4.45 -7.60 4.30
N THR A 60 -4.78 -7.41 3.01
CA THR A 60 -5.21 -8.51 2.14
C THR A 60 -4.13 -9.59 2.00
N TYR A 61 -2.86 -9.20 1.88
CA TYR A 61 -1.76 -10.17 1.82
C TYR A 61 -1.59 -10.95 3.12
N ALA A 62 -1.69 -10.28 4.28
CA ALA A 62 -1.64 -10.94 5.58
C ALA A 62 -2.79 -11.96 5.74
N GLN A 63 -4.01 -11.60 5.34
CA GLN A 63 -5.15 -12.54 5.35
C GLN A 63 -4.95 -13.71 4.40
N ALA A 64 -4.46 -13.47 3.18
CA ALA A 64 -4.19 -14.55 2.23
C ALA A 64 -3.13 -15.53 2.75
N MET A 65 -2.11 -15.04 3.46
CA MET A 65 -1.10 -15.89 4.10
C MET A 65 -1.66 -16.70 5.26
N ASP A 66 -2.53 -16.12 6.09
CA ASP A 66 -3.14 -16.87 7.18
C ASP A 66 -4.10 -17.94 6.65
N GLU A 67 -4.93 -17.61 5.65
CA GLU A 67 -5.80 -18.58 4.98
C GLU A 67 -4.99 -19.72 4.35
N PHE A 68 -3.90 -19.40 3.65
CA PHE A 68 -3.02 -20.41 3.08
C PHE A 68 -2.42 -21.35 4.15
N ARG A 69 -2.02 -20.79 5.30
CA ARG A 69 -1.49 -21.57 6.43
C ARG A 69 -2.57 -22.50 7.01
N GLN A 70 -3.79 -22.02 7.16
CA GLN A 70 -4.93 -22.80 7.63
C GLN A 70 -5.26 -23.92 6.64
N PHE A 71 -5.38 -23.59 5.35
CA PHE A 71 -5.61 -24.55 4.27
C PHE A 71 -4.52 -25.63 4.23
N TYR A 72 -3.24 -25.26 4.29
CA TYR A 72 -2.15 -26.23 4.31
C TYR A 72 -2.24 -27.18 5.51
N SER A 73 -2.60 -26.65 6.68
CA SER A 73 -2.73 -27.45 7.89
C SER A 73 -3.89 -28.44 7.79
N ALA A 74 -5.07 -27.98 7.34
CA ALA A 74 -6.27 -28.79 7.26
C ALA A 74 -6.22 -29.82 6.12
N GLU A 75 -5.78 -29.41 4.93
CA GLU A 75 -5.91 -30.25 3.73
C GLU A 75 -4.66 -31.07 3.44
N ILE A 76 -3.47 -30.54 3.75
CA ILE A 76 -2.21 -31.22 3.42
C ILE A 76 -1.65 -31.93 4.64
N VAL A 77 -1.41 -31.23 5.75
CA VAL A 77 -0.75 -31.80 6.93
C VAL A 77 -1.56 -32.97 7.50
N ASP A 78 -2.86 -32.79 7.72
CA ASP A 78 -3.72 -33.85 8.25
C ASP A 78 -3.80 -35.06 7.30
N SER A 79 -3.86 -34.80 5.99
CA SER A 79 -3.89 -35.85 4.96
C SER A 79 -2.60 -36.64 4.87
N VAL A 80 -1.43 -36.01 4.95
CA VAL A 80 -0.16 -36.74 4.82
C VAL A 80 0.23 -37.50 6.09
N LYS A 81 -0.28 -37.07 7.24
CA LYS A 81 0.02 -37.66 8.55
C LYS A 81 -0.39 -39.14 8.62
N MET A 82 -1.49 -39.52 7.96
CA MET A 82 -1.94 -40.91 7.89
C MET A 82 -1.01 -41.81 7.08
N TYR A 83 -0.13 -41.24 6.24
CA TYR A 83 0.84 -41.97 5.43
C TYR A 83 2.24 -42.03 6.08
N GLY A 84 2.37 -41.60 7.34
CA GLY A 84 3.64 -41.62 8.07
C GLY A 84 4.67 -40.61 7.55
N ILE A 85 4.22 -39.56 6.85
CA ILE A 85 5.08 -38.44 6.47
C ILE A 85 5.29 -37.56 7.71
N GLU A 86 6.55 -37.26 8.01
CA GLU A 86 6.93 -36.47 9.16
C GLU A 86 6.66 -34.97 8.92
N ILE A 87 6.14 -34.27 9.93
CA ILE A 87 5.88 -32.83 9.86
C ILE A 87 6.82 -32.16 10.85
N THR A 88 7.87 -31.51 10.34
CA THR A 88 8.96 -31.01 11.19
C THR A 88 9.62 -29.76 10.62
N HIS A 89 10.36 -29.03 11.46
CA HIS A 89 11.09 -27.82 11.08
C HIS A 89 12.36 -28.13 10.27
N ASP A 90 12.96 -29.29 10.46
CA ASP A 90 14.19 -29.78 9.80
C ASP A 90 13.89 -30.67 8.57
N TYR A 91 12.74 -30.46 7.93
CA TYR A 91 12.22 -31.32 6.87
C TYR A 91 13.21 -31.55 5.70
N ASN A 92 14.05 -30.56 5.37
CA ASN A 92 15.06 -30.69 4.30
C ASN A 92 16.12 -31.77 4.60
N ALA A 93 16.34 -32.12 5.87
CA ALA A 93 17.30 -33.15 6.27
C ALA A 93 16.71 -34.56 6.25
N LYS A 94 15.43 -34.71 5.90
CA LYS A 94 14.66 -35.96 6.00
C LYS A 94 13.97 -36.27 4.68
N GLU A 95 14.08 -37.52 4.23
CA GLU A 95 13.56 -37.94 2.92
C GLU A 95 12.03 -37.93 2.83
N LYS A 96 11.34 -38.16 3.95
CA LYS A 96 9.87 -38.25 4.04
C LYS A 96 9.29 -37.23 5.02
N ALA A 97 9.64 -35.96 4.82
CA ALA A 97 9.18 -34.89 5.68
C ALA A 97 8.66 -33.67 4.91
N ILE A 98 7.71 -32.98 5.51
CA ILE A 98 7.21 -31.68 5.08
C ILE A 98 7.39 -30.64 6.20
N PRO A 99 7.47 -29.34 5.88
CA PRO A 99 7.59 -28.30 6.89
C PRO A 99 6.36 -28.24 7.80
N ILE A 100 6.56 -27.95 9.09
CA ILE A 100 5.45 -27.51 9.96
C ILE A 100 4.80 -26.22 9.38
N PRO A 101 3.51 -25.95 9.64
CA PRO A 101 2.80 -24.80 9.08
C PRO A 101 3.51 -23.46 9.30
N ALA A 102 4.06 -23.22 10.49
CA ALA A 102 4.81 -22.00 10.78
C ALA A 102 6.09 -21.87 9.93
N THR A 103 6.84 -22.97 9.75
CA THR A 103 8.01 -23.00 8.87
C THR A 103 7.63 -22.72 7.43
N LEU A 104 6.52 -23.29 6.93
CA LEU A 104 6.03 -23.02 5.58
C LEU A 104 5.67 -21.54 5.40
N SER A 105 4.92 -20.94 6.34
CA SER A 105 4.56 -19.51 6.26
C SER A 105 5.80 -18.62 6.21
N ILE A 106 6.84 -18.94 6.98
CA ILE A 106 8.10 -18.19 6.95
C ILE A 106 8.80 -18.34 5.59
N LEU A 107 8.91 -19.56 5.06
CA LEU A 107 9.52 -19.82 3.75
C LEU A 107 8.78 -19.08 2.63
N LEU A 108 7.44 -19.08 2.69
CA LEU A 108 6.62 -18.34 1.74
C LEU A 108 6.86 -16.83 1.84
N GLY A 109 6.87 -16.26 3.05
CA GLY A 109 7.15 -14.84 3.26
C GLY A 109 8.55 -14.43 2.75
N GLN A 110 9.57 -15.25 3.01
CA GLN A 110 10.92 -15.05 2.47
C GLN A 110 10.93 -15.08 0.93
N ARG A 111 10.19 -16.02 0.33
CA ARG A 111 10.11 -16.13 -1.13
C ARG A 111 9.35 -14.96 -1.75
N LEU A 112 8.26 -14.50 -1.14
CA LEU A 112 7.53 -13.32 -1.58
C LEU A 112 8.41 -12.08 -1.54
N THR A 113 9.10 -11.85 -0.42
CA THR A 113 10.06 -10.74 -0.26
C THR A 113 11.15 -10.77 -1.34
N ALA A 114 11.64 -11.96 -1.70
CA ALA A 114 12.74 -12.11 -2.65
C ALA A 114 12.30 -12.08 -4.13
N GLN A 115 11.08 -12.51 -4.45
CA GLN A 115 10.63 -12.75 -5.83
C GLN A 115 9.53 -11.80 -6.30
N VAL A 116 8.87 -11.08 -5.39
CA VAL A 116 7.74 -10.21 -5.70
C VAL A 116 8.05 -8.80 -5.21
N ASP A 117 7.84 -7.82 -6.09
CA ASP A 117 7.97 -6.40 -5.76
C ASP A 117 6.73 -5.92 -4.98
N MET A 118 6.57 -6.43 -3.76
CA MET A 118 5.43 -6.16 -2.86
C MET A 118 5.83 -5.71 -1.46
N GLY A 119 7.13 -5.48 -1.23
CA GLY A 119 7.69 -5.18 0.09
C GLY A 119 8.10 -6.44 0.88
N GLU A 120 8.50 -6.21 2.14
CA GLU A 120 8.98 -7.28 3.02
C GLU A 120 7.83 -7.98 3.76
N VAL A 121 7.90 -9.31 3.79
CA VAL A 121 6.94 -10.16 4.49
C VAL A 121 7.69 -11.04 5.48
N ARG A 122 7.40 -10.85 6.77
CA ARG A 122 8.01 -11.60 7.86
C ARG A 122 6.96 -12.18 8.80
N VAL A 123 7.22 -13.40 9.25
CA VAL A 123 6.51 -14.06 10.34
C VAL A 123 7.47 -14.17 11.51
N TYR A 124 7.10 -13.59 12.65
CA TYR A 124 7.94 -13.49 13.85
C TYR A 124 7.07 -13.57 15.11
N SER A 125 7.69 -13.76 16.27
CA SER A 125 7.03 -14.01 17.55
C SER A 125 7.82 -13.40 18.70
N ALA A 126 7.13 -12.97 19.77
CA ALA A 126 7.77 -12.65 21.05
C ALA A 126 8.45 -13.87 21.69
N PHE A 127 8.00 -15.08 21.31
CA PHE A 127 8.55 -16.37 21.72
C PHE A 127 9.02 -17.14 20.48
N PRO A 128 10.14 -16.77 19.86
CA PRO A 128 10.64 -17.47 18.68
C PRO A 128 11.04 -18.91 19.03
N PHE A 129 10.98 -19.80 18.05
CA PHE A 129 11.44 -21.17 18.22
C PHE A 129 12.93 -21.21 18.60
N PRO A 130 13.38 -22.19 19.41
CA PRO A 130 14.76 -22.24 19.89
C PRO A 130 15.83 -22.23 18.78
N TRP A 131 15.54 -22.86 17.65
CA TRP A 131 16.44 -22.89 16.49
C TRP A 131 16.38 -21.62 15.62
N ARG A 132 15.56 -20.62 15.97
CA ARG A 132 15.38 -19.36 15.23
C ARG A 132 15.51 -18.10 16.09
N PHE A 133 16.10 -18.18 17.29
CA PHE A 133 16.25 -17.00 18.17
C PHE A 133 16.86 -15.77 17.48
N ALA A 134 17.81 -15.99 16.55
CA ALA A 134 18.49 -14.89 15.85
C ALA A 134 17.59 -14.10 14.87
N GLU A 135 16.48 -14.67 14.41
CA GLU A 135 15.71 -14.11 13.29
C GLU A 135 14.19 -14.13 13.46
N GLY A 136 13.69 -14.94 14.40
CA GLY A 136 12.26 -15.14 14.65
C GLY A 136 11.65 -14.14 15.63
N GLY A 137 12.47 -13.28 16.25
CA GLY A 137 12.00 -12.18 17.10
C GLY A 137 11.85 -10.86 16.34
N PRO A 138 11.33 -9.82 17.01
CA PRO A 138 11.28 -8.46 16.46
C PRO A 138 12.68 -7.91 16.19
N ARG A 139 12.86 -7.21 15.07
CA ARG A 139 14.14 -6.65 14.61
C ARG A 139 14.25 -5.14 14.80
N ASP A 140 13.13 -4.45 14.92
CA ASP A 140 13.08 -2.99 15.04
C ASP A 140 11.97 -2.53 16.00
N ALA A 141 11.87 -1.21 16.14
CA ALA A 141 10.88 -0.59 17.01
C ALA A 141 9.43 -0.81 16.52
N PHE A 142 9.22 -0.91 15.21
CA PHE A 142 7.90 -1.18 14.63
C PHE A 142 7.44 -2.60 14.98
N GLU A 143 8.25 -3.62 14.72
CA GLU A 143 7.95 -5.02 15.01
C GLU A 143 7.69 -5.24 16.51
N ALA A 144 8.49 -4.60 17.38
CA ALA A 144 8.32 -4.69 18.83
C ALA A 144 7.03 -4.02 19.32
N GLU A 145 6.63 -2.91 18.73
CA GLU A 145 5.37 -2.22 19.06
C GLU A 145 4.15 -2.95 18.51
N ALA A 146 4.27 -3.50 17.29
CA ALA A 146 3.25 -4.32 16.67
C ALA A 146 2.90 -5.52 17.55
N LEU A 147 3.90 -6.29 18.02
CA LEU A 147 3.67 -7.42 18.93
C LEU A 147 2.98 -7.00 20.22
N ARG A 148 3.49 -5.97 20.91
CA ARG A 148 2.88 -5.48 22.16
C ARG A 148 1.43 -5.05 21.96
N THR A 149 1.13 -4.43 20.81
CA THR A 149 -0.23 -3.97 20.49
C THR A 149 -1.15 -5.16 20.19
N LEU A 150 -0.69 -6.12 19.39
CA LEU A 150 -1.46 -7.32 19.02
C LEU A 150 -1.70 -8.24 20.22
N GLU A 151 -0.78 -8.31 21.19
CA GLU A 151 -0.98 -9.02 22.45
C GLU A 151 -2.14 -8.43 23.28
N GLN A 152 -2.34 -7.11 23.21
CA GLN A 152 -3.41 -6.42 23.92
C GLN A 152 -4.73 -6.39 23.13
N THR A 153 -4.66 -6.34 21.80
CA THR A 153 -5.82 -6.21 20.92
C THR A 153 -5.63 -7.05 19.64
N PRO A 154 -5.79 -8.38 19.72
CA PRO A 154 -5.45 -9.30 18.64
C PRO A 154 -6.36 -9.18 17.41
N GLU A 155 -7.58 -8.66 17.57
CA GLU A 155 -8.54 -8.52 16.46
C GLU A 155 -8.30 -7.29 15.57
N ARG A 156 -7.38 -6.40 15.97
CA ARG A 156 -7.12 -5.17 15.21
C ARG A 156 -5.69 -5.16 14.66
N PRO A 157 -5.52 -5.01 13.33
CA PRO A 157 -4.19 -4.89 12.76
C PRO A 157 -3.51 -3.59 13.26
N PHE A 158 -2.20 -3.65 13.43
CA PHE A 158 -1.37 -2.50 13.73
C PHE A 158 -0.63 -2.04 12.46
N PHE A 159 -0.61 -0.74 12.22
CA PHE A 159 0.13 -0.13 11.12
C PHE A 159 0.64 1.25 11.53
N ARG A 160 1.76 1.67 10.93
CA ARG A 160 2.37 2.99 11.12
C ARG A 160 3.03 3.42 9.81
N PHE A 161 2.90 4.71 9.49
CA PHE A 161 3.72 5.34 8.46
C PHE A 161 4.92 6.00 9.13
N GLU A 162 6.11 5.77 8.57
CA GLU A 162 7.37 6.36 9.01
C GLU A 162 7.82 7.37 7.94
N ASN A 163 8.27 8.55 8.38
CA ASN A 163 8.72 9.63 7.51
C ASN A 163 10.22 9.52 7.20
#